data_AF-A0A1Z5IGD5-F1
#
_entry.id   AF-A0A1Z5IGD5-F1
#
_cell.length_a   1.000
_cell.length_b   1.000
_cell.length_c   1.000
_cell.angle_alpha   90.00
_cell.angle_beta   90.00
_cell.angle_gamma   90.00
#
_symmetry.space_group_name_H-M   'P 1'
#
loop_
_entity.id
_entity.type
_entity.pdbx_description
1 polymer ?
#
loop_
_entity_poly.entity_id
_entity_poly.type
_entity_poly.pdbx_seq_one_letter_code
_entity_poly.pdbx_strand_id
1 'polypeptide(L)'
;MSDDEPFMKDAHVTFPSGTLTLTELQQLFKTLPFELDLVDANDRFSWYSDQPNRNHVRSKDQLGKTLAEIHPAKILPAIKSLIESFKTGKRDSINIPSMQNGHKIMTTYYALRDDAGTYLGTLECTANVDQILAMSENGAFDAISGASSKPNKPAHPADATTGASAKPKMPENIDTTTSASQQPK
;
A
#
# COMPACT_ATOMS: atom_id res chain seq x y z
N MET A 1 -29.59 -6.66 3.58
CA MET A 1 -28.56 -5.85 4.25
C MET A 1 -28.59 -6.31 5.70
N SER A 2 -27.44 -6.64 6.29
CA SER A 2 -27.42 -7.09 7.69
C SER A 2 -27.55 -5.86 8.60
N ASP A 3 -28.56 -5.86 9.46
CA ASP A 3 -29.06 -4.71 10.24
C ASP A 3 -28.25 -4.32 11.50
N ASP A 4 -27.01 -4.80 11.67
CA ASP A 4 -26.34 -4.77 12.99
C ASP A 4 -25.20 -3.75 13.18
N GLU A 5 -25.06 -2.71 12.33
CA GLU A 5 -24.15 -1.59 12.63
C GLU A 5 -24.79 -0.23 12.35
N PRO A 6 -24.55 0.79 13.21
CA PRO A 6 -25.01 2.15 12.95
C PRO A 6 -24.40 2.66 11.65
N PHE A 7 -25.22 2.85 10.63
CA PHE A 7 -24.82 3.47 9.37
C PHE A 7 -25.48 4.85 9.25
N MET A 8 -24.70 5.84 8.83
CA MET A 8 -25.29 7.13 8.45
C MET A 8 -25.76 7.04 7.00
N LYS A 9 -27.07 6.96 6.81
CA LYS A 9 -27.70 7.16 5.51
C LYS A 9 -27.54 8.63 5.10
N ASP A 10 -27.07 8.87 3.88
CA ASP A 10 -26.91 10.21 3.30
C ASP A 10 -25.82 11.10 3.95
N ALA A 11 -24.86 10.51 4.66
CA ALA A 11 -23.69 11.26 5.15
C ALA A 11 -22.75 11.65 3.99
N HIS A 12 -22.26 12.88 4.09
CA HIS A 12 -21.31 13.47 3.16
C HIS A 12 -20.04 13.87 3.91
N VAL A 13 -18.89 13.66 3.28
CA VAL A 13 -17.60 14.18 3.72
C VAL A 13 -17.23 15.32 2.81
N THR A 14 -17.06 16.52 3.37
CA THR A 14 -16.63 17.71 2.63
C THR A 14 -15.14 17.94 2.85
N PHE A 15 -14.40 17.89 1.76
CA PHE A 15 -12.98 18.24 1.67
C PHE A 15 -12.84 19.63 1.05
N PRO A 16 -11.70 20.31 1.21
CA PRO A 16 -11.41 21.55 0.47
C PRO A 16 -11.54 21.41 -1.05
N SER A 17 -11.37 20.19 -1.59
CA SER A 17 -11.43 19.87 -3.02
C SER A 17 -12.78 19.34 -3.52
N GLY A 18 -13.80 19.28 -2.66
CA GLY A 18 -15.14 18.79 -3.05
C GLY A 18 -15.83 17.96 -1.96
N THR A 19 -17.01 17.44 -2.29
CA THR A 19 -17.83 16.65 -1.36
C THR A 19 -18.07 15.27 -1.94
N LEU A 20 -17.97 14.24 -1.09
CA LEU A 20 -18.25 12.84 -1.43
C LEU A 20 -19.29 12.26 -0.48
N THR A 21 -20.20 11.46 -1.01
CA THR A 21 -21.01 10.54 -0.21
C THR A 21 -20.13 9.43 0.38
N LEU A 22 -20.59 8.77 1.45
CA LEU A 22 -19.90 7.58 1.99
C LEU A 22 -19.81 6.45 0.94
N THR A 23 -20.82 6.30 0.08
CA THR A 23 -20.81 5.31 -0.99
C THR A 23 -19.71 5.61 -2.01
N GLU A 24 -19.59 6.84 -2.48
CA GLU A 24 -18.51 7.23 -3.42
C GLU A 24 -17.14 7.00 -2.80
N LEU A 25 -16.94 7.40 -1.54
CA LEU A 25 -15.68 7.18 -0.83
C LEU A 25 -15.32 5.68 -0.75
N GLN A 26 -16.28 4.82 -0.42
CA GLN A 26 -16.07 3.39 -0.41
C GLN A 26 -15.74 2.85 -1.81
N GLN A 27 -16.44 3.31 -2.85
CA GLN A 27 -16.19 2.85 -4.22
C GLN A 27 -14.83 3.30 -4.75
N LEU A 28 -14.35 4.50 -4.39
CA LEU A 28 -13.00 4.95 -4.74
C LEU A 28 -11.96 3.96 -4.23
N PHE A 29 -11.99 3.61 -2.94
CA PHE A 29 -11.04 2.64 -2.37
C PHE A 29 -11.14 1.23 -2.96
N LYS A 30 -12.33 0.82 -3.42
CA LYS A 30 -12.52 -0.47 -4.12
C LYS A 30 -12.05 -0.45 -5.56
N THR A 31 -11.90 0.73 -6.17
CA THR A 31 -11.57 0.89 -7.59
C THR A 31 -10.08 1.13 -7.81
N LEU A 32 -9.37 1.70 -6.83
CA LEU A 32 -7.93 1.92 -6.92
C LEU A 32 -7.20 0.59 -7.21
N PRO A 33 -6.18 0.57 -8.08
CA PRO A 33 -5.45 -0.65 -8.44
C PRO A 33 -4.43 -1.09 -7.37
N PHE A 34 -4.71 -0.78 -6.10
CA PHE A 34 -3.83 -1.01 -4.96
C PHE A 34 -4.63 -1.47 -3.76
N GLU A 35 -4.06 -2.35 -2.94
CA GLU A 35 -4.61 -2.70 -1.63
C GLU A 35 -4.12 -1.73 -0.59
N LEU A 36 -5.04 -1.25 0.24
CA LEU A 36 -4.75 -0.33 1.32
C LEU A 36 -5.09 -0.99 2.65
N ASP A 37 -4.16 -0.89 3.59
CA ASP A 37 -4.29 -1.35 4.96
C ASP A 37 -3.86 -0.21 5.89
N LEU A 38 -4.68 0.11 6.90
CA LEU A 38 -4.40 1.17 7.85
C LEU A 38 -4.16 0.60 9.25
N VAL A 39 -2.98 0.86 9.78
CA VAL A 39 -2.67 0.73 11.20
C VAL A 39 -2.79 2.11 11.83
N ASP A 40 -3.60 2.26 12.87
CA ASP A 40 -3.80 3.54 13.54
C ASP A 40 -2.57 4.00 14.36
N ALA A 41 -2.64 5.21 14.93
CA ALA A 41 -1.58 5.77 15.76
C ALA A 41 -1.22 4.92 17.01
N ASN A 42 -2.13 4.03 17.43
CA ASN A 42 -2.00 3.14 18.59
C ASN A 42 -1.55 1.73 18.20
N ASP A 43 -1.06 1.55 16.96
CA ASP A 43 -0.55 0.29 16.43
C ASP A 43 -1.62 -0.82 16.34
N ARG A 44 -2.87 -0.43 16.08
CA ARG A 44 -3.99 -1.36 15.84
C ARG A 44 -4.39 -1.37 14.37
N PHE A 45 -4.66 -2.56 13.85
CA PHE A 45 -5.18 -2.73 12.50
C PHE A 45 -6.62 -2.19 12.46
N SER A 46 -6.82 -1.06 11.79
CA SER A 46 -8.03 -0.25 11.96
C SER A 46 -8.97 -0.29 10.76
N TRP A 47 -8.43 -0.47 9.56
CA TRP A 47 -9.20 -0.43 8.33
C TRP A 47 -8.44 -1.08 7.17
N TYR A 48 -9.17 -1.55 6.16
CA TYR A 48 -8.61 -1.98 4.89
C TYR A 48 -9.56 -1.72 3.71
N SER A 49 -9.01 -1.57 2.50
CA SER A 49 -9.78 -1.53 1.25
C SER A 49 -10.29 -2.93 0.89
N ASP A 50 -11.61 -3.11 0.84
CA ASP A 50 -12.25 -4.41 0.60
C ASP A 50 -12.55 -4.64 -0.90
N GLN A 51 -11.49 -4.83 -1.67
CA GLN A 51 -11.57 -5.19 -3.08
C GLN A 51 -11.54 -6.72 -3.28
N PRO A 52 -12.18 -7.28 -4.32
CA PRO A 52 -12.38 -8.73 -4.42
C PRO A 52 -11.11 -9.54 -4.68
N ASN A 53 -10.10 -8.98 -5.35
CA ASN A 53 -8.93 -9.71 -5.85
C ASN A 53 -7.63 -9.29 -5.14
N ARG A 54 -7.65 -9.22 -3.81
CA ARG A 54 -6.47 -8.89 -3.01
C ARG A 54 -5.44 -10.03 -3.02
N ASN A 55 -4.17 -9.68 -3.13
CA ASN A 55 -3.04 -10.54 -2.80
C ASN A 55 -3.02 -10.87 -1.31
N HIS A 56 -3.30 -9.89 -0.44
CA HIS A 56 -3.38 -10.11 1.01
C HIS A 56 -4.84 -10.13 1.47
N VAL A 57 -5.38 -11.33 1.65
CA VAL A 57 -6.74 -11.51 2.18
C VAL A 57 -6.81 -10.99 3.61
N ARG A 58 -7.82 -10.15 3.89
CA ARG A 58 -8.12 -9.64 5.23
C ARG A 58 -9.47 -10.16 5.71
N SER A 59 -9.58 -10.35 7.02
CA SER A 59 -10.83 -10.70 7.70
C SER A 59 -11.25 -9.57 8.64
N LYS A 60 -12.55 -9.37 8.79
CA LYS A 60 -13.13 -8.42 9.76
C LYS A 60 -12.66 -8.70 11.19
N ASP A 61 -12.38 -9.96 11.53
CA ASP A 61 -11.87 -10.35 12.85
C ASP A 61 -10.48 -9.78 13.17
N GLN A 62 -9.77 -9.22 12.20
CA GLN A 62 -8.48 -8.56 12.42
C GLN A 62 -8.64 -7.10 12.89
N LEU A 63 -9.80 -6.48 12.65
CA LEU A 63 -10.03 -5.08 12.98
C LEU A 63 -9.95 -4.85 14.50
N GLY A 64 -9.26 -3.78 14.90
CA GLY A 64 -8.99 -3.40 16.29
C GLY A 64 -7.86 -4.19 16.97
N LYS A 65 -7.38 -5.29 16.38
CA LYS A 65 -6.30 -6.09 16.96
C LYS A 65 -4.94 -5.39 16.82
N THR A 66 -4.08 -5.61 17.79
CA THR A 66 -2.68 -5.18 17.74
C THR A 66 -1.91 -5.97 16.69
N LEU A 67 -0.81 -5.40 16.20
CA LEU A 67 0.06 -6.10 15.25
C LEU A 67 0.65 -7.40 15.83
N ALA A 68 0.83 -7.47 17.15
CA ALA A 68 1.29 -8.68 17.82
C ALA A 68 0.27 -9.83 17.76
N GLU A 69 -1.02 -9.52 17.70
CA GLU A 69 -2.10 -10.51 17.62
C GLU A 69 -2.31 -11.06 16.21
N ILE A 70 -1.93 -10.30 15.17
CA ILE A 70 -2.17 -10.67 13.77
C ILE A 70 -0.91 -11.05 12.98
N HIS A 71 0.29 -10.90 13.56
CA HIS A 71 1.56 -11.28 12.92
C HIS A 71 2.38 -12.28 13.75
N PRO A 72 3.16 -13.17 13.10
CA PRO A 72 4.06 -14.08 13.79
C PRO A 72 5.10 -13.36 14.66
N ALA A 73 5.41 -13.91 15.85
CA ALA A 73 6.35 -13.31 16.80
C ALA A 73 7.72 -12.96 16.19
N LYS A 74 8.21 -13.78 15.23
CA LYS A 74 9.50 -13.59 14.57
C LYS A 74 9.65 -12.25 13.83
N ILE A 75 8.55 -11.67 13.32
CA ILE A 75 8.60 -10.45 12.50
C ILE A 75 8.30 -9.18 13.30
N LEU A 76 7.73 -9.32 14.50
CA LEU A 76 7.32 -8.19 15.34
C LEU A 76 8.44 -7.18 15.64
N PRO A 77 9.70 -7.58 15.90
CA PRO A 77 10.78 -6.61 16.13
C PRO A 77 11.01 -5.68 14.92
N ALA A 78 10.93 -6.22 13.70
CA ALA A 78 11.10 -5.43 12.47
C ALA A 78 9.92 -4.47 12.27
N ILE A 79 8.68 -4.95 12.48
CA ILE A 79 7.46 -4.14 12.39
C ILE A 79 7.53 -2.97 13.39
N LYS A 80 7.85 -3.25 14.66
CA LYS A 80 7.98 -2.23 15.70
C LYS A 80 9.05 -1.19 15.35
N SER A 81 10.20 -1.63 14.84
CA SER A 81 11.27 -0.71 14.44
C SER A 81 10.85 0.18 13.26
N LEU A 82 10.09 -0.35 12.30
CA LEU A 82 9.57 0.44 11.19
C LEU A 82 8.59 1.51 11.67
N ILE A 83 7.60 1.12 12.47
CA ILE A 83 6.60 2.04 13.02
C ILE A 83 7.24 3.12 13.89
N GLU A 84 8.21 2.75 14.73
CA GLU A 84 8.95 3.72 15.54
C GLU A 84 9.68 4.74 14.65
N SER A 85 10.26 4.30 13.52
CA SER A 85 10.89 5.21 12.57
C SER A 85 9.91 6.19 11.92
N PHE A 86 8.64 5.79 11.77
CA PHE A 86 7.58 6.68 11.31
C PHE A 86 7.11 7.62 12.43
N LYS A 87 6.84 7.11 13.64
CA LYS A 87 6.42 7.93 14.79
C LYS A 87 7.42 9.04 15.11
N THR A 88 8.72 8.73 15.04
CA THR A 88 9.81 9.69 15.32
C THR A 88 10.15 10.64 14.16
N GLY A 89 9.50 10.50 13.01
CA GLY A 89 9.81 11.31 11.82
C GLY A 89 11.13 10.96 11.14
N LYS A 90 11.77 9.85 11.51
CA LYS A 90 13.01 9.39 10.88
C LYS A 90 12.79 8.95 9.43
N ARG A 91 11.60 8.46 9.10
CA ARG A 91 11.18 8.09 7.75
C ARG A 91 9.73 8.50 7.52
N ASP A 92 9.41 8.75 6.26
CA ASP A 92 8.02 8.95 5.81
C ASP A 92 7.52 7.79 4.94
N SER A 93 8.42 7.00 4.35
CA SER A 93 8.05 5.80 3.62
C SER A 93 9.17 4.76 3.52
N ILE A 94 8.78 3.54 3.14
CA ILE A 94 9.70 2.48 2.68
C ILE A 94 9.00 1.63 1.61
N ASN A 95 9.75 1.28 0.56
CA ASN A 95 9.29 0.40 -0.52
C ASN A 95 9.92 -0.99 -0.35
N ILE A 96 9.10 -2.03 -0.48
CA ILE A 96 9.50 -3.43 -0.38
C ILE A 96 9.00 -4.17 -1.62
N PRO A 97 9.85 -4.36 -2.64
CA PRO A 97 9.51 -5.23 -3.77
C PRO A 97 9.56 -6.70 -3.34
N SER A 98 8.63 -7.51 -3.84
CA SER A 98 8.57 -8.96 -3.61
C SER A 98 7.98 -9.70 -4.80
N MET A 99 8.21 -11.02 -4.85
CA MET A 99 7.49 -11.92 -5.76
C MET A 99 6.42 -12.64 -4.96
N GLN A 100 5.16 -12.56 -5.38
CA GLN A 100 4.05 -13.25 -4.71
C GLN A 100 3.14 -13.88 -5.75
N ASN A 101 2.86 -15.19 -5.61
CA ASN A 101 2.01 -15.94 -6.54
C ASN A 101 2.40 -15.76 -8.03
N GLY A 102 3.70 -15.61 -8.32
CA GLY A 102 4.21 -15.39 -9.68
C GLY A 102 4.17 -13.95 -10.19
N HIS A 103 3.62 -13.01 -9.41
CA HIS A 103 3.50 -11.60 -9.75
C HIS A 103 4.57 -10.75 -9.06
N LYS A 104 4.99 -9.65 -9.71
CA LYS A 104 5.83 -8.63 -9.08
C LYS A 104 4.96 -7.71 -8.26
N ILE A 105 5.18 -7.73 -6.94
CA ILE A 105 4.41 -6.94 -5.98
C ILE A 105 5.30 -5.86 -5.38
N MET A 106 4.80 -4.62 -5.37
CA MET A 106 5.40 -3.52 -4.62
C MET A 106 4.54 -3.22 -3.40
N THR A 107 5.08 -3.42 -2.20
CA THR A 107 4.44 -2.98 -0.97
C THR A 107 5.16 -1.74 -0.45
N THR A 108 4.43 -0.64 -0.31
CA THR A 108 4.93 0.61 0.24
C THR A 108 4.24 0.92 1.56
N TYR A 109 5.02 1.14 2.60
CA TYR A 109 4.52 1.65 3.87
C TYR A 109 4.78 3.15 3.96
N TYR A 110 3.78 3.92 4.40
CA TYR A 110 3.84 5.36 4.57
C TYR A 110 3.53 5.74 6.02
N ALA A 111 4.25 6.73 6.55
CA ALA A 111 3.82 7.46 7.74
C ALA A 111 2.64 8.36 7.35
N LEU A 112 1.42 8.00 7.75
CA LEU A 112 0.25 8.85 7.53
C LEU A 112 0.28 10.00 8.53
N ARG A 113 0.25 11.24 8.04
CA ARG A 113 0.28 12.45 8.86
C ARG A 113 -0.82 13.42 8.43
N ASP A 114 -1.25 14.26 9.37
CA ASP A 114 -2.03 15.45 9.04
C ASP A 114 -1.14 16.60 8.54
N ASP A 115 -1.77 17.72 8.15
CA ASP A 115 -1.07 18.92 7.67
C ASP A 115 -0.14 19.56 8.73
N ALA A 116 -0.35 19.25 10.02
CA ALA A 116 0.50 19.71 11.11
C ALA A 116 1.71 18.76 11.36
N GLY A 117 1.80 17.65 10.62
CA GLY A 117 2.85 16.63 10.76
C GLY A 117 2.57 15.60 11.85
N THR A 118 1.39 15.63 12.48
CA THR A 118 0.98 14.68 13.52
C THR A 118 0.86 13.30 12.90
N TYR A 119 1.51 12.30 13.50
CA TYR A 119 1.40 10.92 13.05
C TYR A 119 0.00 10.36 13.35
N LEU A 120 -0.72 9.99 12.30
CA LEU A 120 -2.07 9.41 12.38
C LEU A 120 -2.06 7.87 12.31
N GLY A 121 -0.97 7.29 11.79
CA GLY A 121 -0.86 5.85 11.59
C GLY A 121 0.11 5.45 10.50
N THR A 122 0.15 4.17 10.19
CA THR A 122 0.89 3.61 9.04
C THR A 122 -0.10 3.17 7.97
N LEU A 123 0.03 3.73 6.78
CA LEU A 123 -0.67 3.23 5.59
C LEU A 123 0.23 2.23 4.88
N GLU A 124 -0.23 1.00 4.72
CA GLU A 124 0.37 0.01 3.83
C GLU A 124 -0.39 0.02 2.49
N CYS A 125 0.36 0.11 1.40
CA CYS A 125 -0.14 0.10 0.03
C CYS A 125 0.52 -1.05 -0.73
N THR A 126 -0.25 -2.00 -1.24
CA THR A 126 0.26 -3.13 -2.03
C THR A 126 -0.22 -3.04 -3.47
N ALA A 127 0.71 -3.07 -4.42
CA ALA A 127 0.46 -2.96 -5.85
C ALA A 127 0.99 -4.19 -6.60
N ASN A 128 0.17 -4.79 -7.47
CA ASN A 128 0.71 -5.65 -8.54
C ASN A 128 1.25 -4.74 -9.65
N VAL A 129 2.56 -4.81 -9.91
CA VAL A 129 3.25 -3.92 -10.86
C VAL A 129 3.49 -4.57 -12.22
N ASP A 130 2.99 -5.77 -12.47
CA ASP A 130 3.21 -6.46 -13.76
C ASP A 130 2.68 -5.64 -14.94
N GLN A 131 1.46 -5.08 -14.81
CA GLN A 131 0.84 -4.30 -15.89
C GLN A 131 1.63 -3.03 -16.21
N ILE A 132 2.06 -2.28 -15.18
CA ILE A 132 2.81 -1.04 -15.39
C ILE A 132 4.21 -1.31 -15.94
N LEU A 133 4.83 -2.42 -15.55
CA LEU A 133 6.12 -2.86 -16.11
C LEU A 133 5.97 -3.27 -17.57
N ALA A 134 4.94 -4.04 -17.92
CA ALA A 134 4.65 -4.40 -19.32
C ALA A 134 4.38 -3.16 -20.19
N MET A 135 3.65 -2.17 -19.66
CA MET A 135 3.43 -0.88 -20.33
C MET A 135 4.73 -0.09 -20.52
N SER A 136 5.67 -0.18 -19.57
CA SER A 136 6.99 0.43 -19.71
C SER A 136 7.79 -0.25 -20.83
N GLU A 137 7.87 -1.57 -20.80
CA GLU A 137 8.64 -2.38 -21.75
C GLU A 137 8.12 -2.26 -23.20
N ASN A 138 6.81 -2.07 -23.38
CA ASN A 138 6.20 -1.91 -24.70
C ASN A 138 6.15 -0.46 -25.22
N GLY A 139 6.72 0.49 -24.48
CA GLY A 139 6.79 1.90 -24.89
C GLY A 139 5.47 2.68 -24.75
N ALA A 140 4.51 2.22 -23.93
CA ALA A 140 3.23 2.91 -23.75
C ALA A 140 3.38 4.35 -23.23
N PHE A 141 4.42 4.63 -22.44
CA PHE A 141 4.69 5.99 -21.94
C PHE A 141 5.15 6.95 -23.05
N ASP A 142 5.82 6.45 -24.09
CA ASP A 142 6.26 7.24 -25.24
C ASP A 142 5.12 7.43 -26.26
N ALA A 143 4.18 6.47 -26.34
CA ALA A 143 3.05 6.54 -27.26
C ALA A 143 2.13 7.76 -27.02
N ILE A 144 2.03 8.22 -25.77
CA ILE A 144 1.18 9.37 -25.39
C ILE A 144 1.97 10.70 -25.47
N SER A 145 3.30 10.67 -25.37
CA SER A 145 4.15 11.86 -25.52
C SER A 145 4.32 12.31 -26.98
N GLY A 146 3.86 11.49 -27.94
CA GLY A 146 3.87 11.75 -29.39
C GLY A 146 3.00 12.92 -29.89
N ALA A 147 2.28 13.63 -29.00
CA ALA A 147 1.72 14.95 -29.30
C ALA A 147 2.75 16.08 -29.08
N SER A 148 3.99 15.91 -29.55
CA SER A 148 4.89 16.92 -30.14
C SER A 148 6.35 16.48 -30.07
N SER A 149 6.81 15.65 -31.01
CA SER A 149 8.14 15.81 -31.62
C SER A 149 8.35 14.77 -32.73
N LYS A 150 8.75 15.26 -33.91
CA LYS A 150 9.18 14.44 -35.06
C LYS A 150 10.44 13.62 -34.69
N PRO A 151 10.67 12.46 -35.33
CA PRO A 151 11.75 11.57 -34.95
C PRO A 151 13.10 12.09 -35.48
N ASN A 152 14.15 11.98 -34.67
CA ASN A 152 15.49 11.76 -35.22
C ASN A 152 16.31 10.84 -34.33
N LYS A 153 17.00 9.89 -34.99
CA LYS A 153 17.76 8.77 -34.42
C LYS A 153 19.26 9.20 -34.21
N PRO A 154 20.16 8.33 -33.70
CA PRO A 154 20.61 8.24 -32.30
C PRO A 154 22.11 8.59 -32.10
N ALA A 155 22.58 8.82 -30.86
CA ALA A 155 23.98 8.52 -30.43
C ALA A 155 24.25 8.69 -28.91
N HIS A 156 24.56 7.55 -28.26
CA HIS A 156 25.60 7.31 -27.23
C HIS A 156 25.57 7.93 -25.81
N PRO A 157 26.32 7.34 -24.84
CA PRO A 157 25.77 6.77 -23.61
C PRO A 157 25.72 7.78 -22.46
N ALA A 158 24.73 7.63 -21.57
CA ALA A 158 24.66 8.41 -20.35
C ALA A 158 25.44 7.72 -19.22
N ASP A 159 26.36 8.49 -18.64
CA ASP A 159 27.07 8.22 -17.39
C ASP A 159 26.12 7.82 -16.27
N ALA A 160 26.45 6.71 -15.61
CA ALA A 160 25.77 6.27 -14.40
C ALA A 160 26.44 6.91 -13.18
N THR A 161 25.71 7.79 -12.51
CA THR A 161 25.92 8.06 -11.08
C THR A 161 24.58 7.98 -10.37
N THR A 162 24.24 6.77 -9.93
CA THR A 162 23.15 6.54 -8.98
C THR A 162 23.76 6.28 -7.61
N GLY A 163 23.50 7.18 -6.68
CA GLY A 163 23.83 7.03 -5.27
C GLY A 163 23.26 5.73 -4.72
N ALA A 164 24.14 4.92 -4.13
CA ALA A 164 23.79 3.65 -3.52
C ALA A 164 22.86 3.88 -2.31
N SER A 165 21.57 3.60 -2.46
CA SER A 165 20.74 3.26 -1.31
C SER A 165 21.09 1.84 -0.88
N ALA A 166 21.69 1.70 0.30
CA ALA A 166 22.00 0.42 0.90
C ALA A 166 20.74 -0.46 0.96
N LYS A 167 20.85 -1.69 0.44
CA LYS A 167 19.79 -2.71 0.52
C LYS A 167 19.38 -2.90 1.99
N PRO A 168 18.11 -2.69 2.37
CA PRO A 168 17.60 -3.24 3.60
C PRO A 168 17.62 -4.77 3.44
N LYS A 169 18.53 -5.45 4.13
CA LYS A 169 18.55 -6.92 4.18
C LYS A 169 17.51 -7.35 5.21
N MET A 170 16.30 -7.66 4.75
CA MET A 170 15.35 -8.46 5.54
C MET A 170 15.81 -9.93 5.53
N PRO A 171 15.56 -10.68 6.61
CA PRO A 171 15.99 -12.07 6.72
C PRO A 171 15.41 -12.93 5.58
N GLU A 172 16.22 -13.81 5.02
CA GLU A 172 15.99 -14.56 3.77
C GLU A 172 14.79 -15.55 3.80
N ASN A 173 14.01 -15.59 4.88
CA ASN A 173 12.82 -16.43 5.02
C ASN A 173 11.63 -15.64 5.58
N ILE A 174 11.20 -14.62 4.85
CA ILE A 174 9.86 -14.08 5.03
C ILE A 174 8.97 -14.86 4.09
N ASP A 175 8.33 -15.85 4.69
CA ASP A 175 7.15 -16.46 4.14
C ASP A 175 6.08 -15.37 4.02
N THR A 176 6.02 -14.71 2.86
CA THR A 176 4.99 -13.72 2.52
C THR A 176 3.63 -14.38 2.31
N THR A 177 3.53 -15.71 2.45
CA THR A 177 2.24 -16.38 2.67
C THR A 177 1.82 -16.23 4.14
N THR A 178 1.56 -14.99 4.58
CA THR A 178 0.76 -14.84 5.82
C THR A 178 -0.71 -15.05 5.45
N SER A 179 -1.03 -16.29 5.11
CA SER A 179 -2.39 -16.81 5.04
C SER A 179 -3.00 -16.78 6.44
N ALA A 180 -3.64 -15.68 6.79
CA ALA A 180 -4.67 -15.68 7.83
C ALA A 180 -5.97 -16.22 7.22
N SER A 181 -5.96 -17.51 6.88
CA SER A 181 -7.14 -18.30 6.52
C SER A 181 -6.82 -19.78 6.71
N GLN A 182 -6.72 -20.22 7.96
CA GLN A 182 -7.15 -21.58 8.26
C GLN A 182 -8.68 -21.54 8.29
N GLN A 183 -9.32 -22.07 7.24
CA GLN A 183 -10.75 -22.36 7.31
C GLN A 183 -10.97 -23.47 8.35
N PRO A 184 -11.96 -23.35 9.26
CA PRO A 184 -12.46 -24.51 9.96
C PRO A 184 -13.32 -25.34 9.00
N LYS A 185 -13.23 -26.66 9.14
CA LYS A 185 -14.13 -27.65 8.53
C LYS A 185 -15.57 -27.47 9.00
#